data_AF-A0A9P5BRR9-F1
#
_entry.id   AF-A0A9P5BRR9-F1
#
_cell.length_a   1.000
_cell.length_b   1.000
_cell.length_c   1.000
_cell.angle_alpha   90.00
_cell.angle_beta   90.00
_cell.angle_gamma   90.00
#
_symmetry.space_group_name_H-M   'P 1'
#
loop_
_entity.id
_entity.type
_entity.pdbx_description
1 polymer ?
#
loop_
_entity_poly.entity_id
_entity_poly.type
_entity_poly.pdbx_seq_one_letter_code
_entity_poly.pdbx_strand_id
1 'polypeptide(L)'
;MSNTTAPKPKRDMKVLCLGLPRTGTASMAEALHAIDEGVLKQLWNPIVGFSIHVVEPLLGSRAGIAARKQMLGLFQAETVEEARKNARETYERHHRVIREMVPEEQLLEYRMGQGWEPICEFLDKPVPETEFPWVNEAAELRRTVKEKAMSNLVAAVMVVMPWAGAVAALGAGYWMIHKR
;
A
#
# COMPACT_ATOMS: atom_id res chain seq x y z
N MET A 1 52.41 -4.13 10.37
CA MET A 1 51.44 -3.77 11.42
C MET A 1 50.04 -3.92 10.83
N SER A 2 49.41 -5.07 11.06
CA SER A 2 48.07 -5.42 10.55
C SER A 2 47.01 -4.74 11.40
N ASN A 3 46.23 -3.85 10.80
CA ASN A 3 45.13 -3.14 11.46
C ASN A 3 43.89 -4.04 11.42
N THR A 4 43.71 -4.87 12.45
CA THR A 4 42.52 -5.72 12.61
C THR A 4 41.39 -4.85 13.18
N THR A 5 40.52 -4.34 12.32
CA THR A 5 39.25 -3.75 12.76
C THR A 5 38.41 -4.82 13.45
N ALA A 6 38.30 -4.72 14.78
CA ALA A 6 37.41 -5.56 15.56
C ALA A 6 35.97 -5.46 15.03
N PRO A 7 35.21 -6.58 14.95
CA PRO A 7 33.82 -6.54 14.50
C PRO A 7 33.00 -5.65 15.44
N LYS A 8 32.26 -4.70 14.87
CA LYS A 8 31.32 -3.86 15.64
C LYS A 8 30.33 -4.78 16.38
N PRO A 9 30.06 -4.56 17.68
CA PRO A 9 29.07 -5.36 18.39
C PRO A 9 27.73 -5.27 17.67
N LYS A 10 27.12 -6.43 17.37
CA LYS A 10 25.74 -6.50 16.87
C LYS A 10 24.87 -5.81 17.91
N ARG A 11 24.25 -4.67 17.55
CA ARG A 11 23.20 -4.08 18.38
C ARG A 11 22.09 -5.12 18.49
N ASP A 12 21.61 -5.40 19.71
CA ASP A 12 20.38 -6.15 19.90
C ASP A 12 19.23 -5.36 19.29
N MET A 13 18.74 -5.86 18.16
CA MET A 13 17.71 -5.19 17.37
C MET A 13 16.35 -5.59 17.93
N LYS A 14 15.69 -4.64 18.60
CA LYS A 14 14.31 -4.80 19.07
C LYS A 14 13.34 -4.74 17.89
N VAL A 15 12.44 -5.71 17.80
CA VAL A 15 11.44 -5.84 16.73
C VAL A 15 10.06 -5.59 17.31
N LEU A 16 9.35 -4.63 16.73
CA LEU A 16 7.94 -4.37 17.01
C LEU A 16 7.09 -5.06 15.95
N CYS A 17 6.30 -6.07 16.35
CA CYS A 17 5.32 -6.72 15.49
C CYS A 17 3.93 -6.22 15.86
N LEU A 18 3.27 -5.56 14.91
CA LEU A 18 1.90 -5.07 15.11
C LEU A 18 0.93 -6.25 14.96
N GLY A 19 0.25 -6.62 16.04
CA GLY A 19 -0.79 -7.65 16.07
C GLY A 19 -2.19 -7.10 15.83
N LEU A 20 -3.14 -8.03 15.71
CA LEU A 20 -4.58 -7.73 15.62
C LEU A 20 -5.10 -6.91 16.83
N PRO A 21 -6.20 -6.15 16.66
CA PRO A 21 -6.79 -5.32 17.71
C PRO A 21 -7.24 -6.10 18.97
N ARG A 22 -7.51 -5.34 20.05
CA ARG A 22 -7.64 -5.76 21.47
C ARG A 22 -8.50 -6.98 21.78
N THR A 23 -9.56 -7.26 21.02
CA THR A 23 -10.41 -8.42 21.28
C THR A 23 -9.98 -9.55 20.34
N GLY A 24 -9.57 -10.69 20.91
CA GLY A 24 -9.22 -11.90 20.14
C GLY A 24 -10.37 -12.49 19.30
N THR A 25 -11.45 -11.75 19.10
CA THR A 25 -12.68 -12.06 18.35
C THR A 25 -13.26 -10.86 17.57
N ALA A 26 -12.68 -9.65 17.58
CA ALA A 26 -12.89 -8.67 16.50
C ALA A 26 -12.24 -9.28 15.26
N SER A 27 -13.05 -10.09 14.57
CA SER A 27 -12.60 -11.32 13.96
C SER A 27 -11.53 -11.09 12.91
N MET A 28 -10.72 -12.10 12.60
CA MET A 28 -9.94 -12.15 11.36
C MET A 28 -10.78 -11.65 10.16
N ALA A 29 -12.10 -11.90 10.15
CA ALA A 29 -13.01 -11.36 9.15
C ALA A 29 -13.14 -9.83 9.18
N GLU A 30 -13.16 -9.15 10.33
CA GLU A 30 -13.14 -7.68 10.39
C GLU A 30 -11.84 -7.09 9.85
N ALA A 31 -10.70 -7.70 10.16
CA ALA A 31 -9.42 -7.28 9.59
C ALA A 31 -9.35 -7.53 8.07
N LEU A 32 -9.85 -8.68 7.60
CA LEU A 32 -10.03 -8.96 6.17
C LEU A 32 -10.97 -7.96 5.51
N HIS A 33 -12.09 -7.62 6.14
CA HIS A 33 -13.04 -6.64 5.63
C HIS A 33 -12.39 -5.24 5.55
N ALA A 34 -11.60 -4.85 6.55
CA ALA A 34 -10.87 -3.59 6.52
C ALA A 34 -9.84 -3.54 5.38
N ILE A 35 -9.14 -4.65 5.11
CA ILE A 35 -8.22 -4.77 3.96
C ILE A 35 -8.99 -4.75 2.64
N ASP A 36 -10.12 -5.44 2.56
CA ASP A 36 -10.95 -5.49 1.36
C ASP A 36 -11.52 -4.11 1.01
N GLU A 37 -12.15 -3.43 1.97
CA GLU A 37 -12.70 -2.07 1.80
C GLU A 37 -11.60 -1.02 1.61
N GLY A 38 -10.54 -1.12 2.40
CA GLY A 38 -9.47 -0.13 2.45
C GLY A 38 -8.52 -0.21 1.26
N VAL A 39 -8.26 -1.41 0.73
CA VAL A 39 -7.16 -1.63 -0.22
C VAL A 39 -7.63 -2.34 -1.49
N LEU A 40 -8.24 -3.52 -1.37
CA LEU A 40 -8.57 -4.33 -2.56
C LEU A 40 -9.64 -3.67 -3.43
N LYS A 41 -10.75 -3.21 -2.84
CA LYS A 41 -11.80 -2.49 -3.56
C LYS A 41 -11.29 -1.20 -4.18
N GLN A 42 -10.36 -0.49 -3.52
CA GLN A 42 -9.80 0.74 -4.07
C GLN A 42 -8.92 0.46 -5.30
N LEU A 43 -8.06 -0.56 -5.23
CA LEU A 43 -7.14 -0.89 -6.34
C LEU A 43 -7.83 -1.55 -7.53
N TRP A 44 -8.95 -2.25 -7.32
CA TRP A 44 -9.71 -2.95 -8.38
C TRP A 44 -11.01 -2.28 -8.78
N ASN A 45 -11.29 -1.05 -8.34
CA ASN A 45 -12.46 -0.33 -8.84
C ASN A 45 -12.31 0.03 -10.34
N PRO A 46 -13.42 0.22 -11.07
CA PRO A 46 -13.40 0.50 -12.51
C PRO A 46 -12.63 1.77 -12.91
N ILE A 47 -12.70 2.83 -12.09
CA ILE A 47 -12.06 4.12 -12.37
C ILE A 47 -10.53 3.97 -12.30
N VAL A 48 -10.04 3.31 -11.25
CA VAL A 48 -8.62 2.99 -11.07
C VAL A 48 -8.16 1.99 -12.13
N GLY A 49 -9.00 1.02 -12.50
CA GLY A 49 -8.74 0.12 -13.63
C GLY A 49 -8.50 0.85 -14.94
N PHE A 50 -9.37 1.80 -15.30
CA PHE A 50 -9.16 2.65 -16.47
C PHE A 50 -7.86 3.45 -16.36
N SER A 51 -7.59 4.05 -15.20
CA SER A 51 -6.35 4.79 -14.97
C SER A 51 -5.11 3.90 -15.19
N ILE A 52 -5.10 2.70 -14.64
CA ILE A 52 -3.96 1.77 -14.71
C ILE A 52 -3.72 1.26 -16.13
N HIS A 53 -4.77 1.02 -16.91
CA HIS A 53 -4.65 0.41 -18.24
C HIS A 53 -4.51 1.43 -19.37
N VAL A 54 -4.94 2.68 -19.17
CA VAL A 54 -4.97 3.71 -20.23
C VAL A 54 -4.13 4.93 -19.86
N VAL A 55 -4.38 5.52 -18.70
CA VAL A 55 -3.77 6.80 -18.29
C VAL A 55 -2.31 6.63 -17.86
N GLU A 56 -2.01 5.65 -17.01
CA GLU A 56 -0.65 5.41 -16.51
C GLU A 56 0.34 5.07 -17.62
N PRO A 57 0.06 4.14 -18.57
CA PRO A 57 0.98 3.82 -19.65
C PRO A 57 1.23 5.00 -20.59
N LEU A 58 0.20 5.81 -20.85
CA LEU A 58 0.32 7.04 -21.64
C LEU A 58 1.30 8.04 -20.98
N LEU A 59 1.31 8.09 -19.64
CA LEU A 59 2.23 8.91 -18.85
C LEU A 59 3.55 8.20 -18.51
N GLY A 60 3.79 6.98 -19.03
CA GLY A 60 4.99 6.19 -18.75
C GLY A 60 5.07 5.61 -17.32
N SER A 61 3.98 5.66 -16.55
CA SER A 61 3.88 5.12 -15.19
C SER A 61 3.48 3.64 -15.20
N ARG A 62 3.95 2.89 -14.19
CA ARG A 62 3.53 1.50 -13.91
C ARG A 62 3.12 1.30 -12.45
N ALA A 63 2.86 2.39 -11.73
CA ALA A 63 2.66 2.37 -10.29
C ALA A 63 1.46 1.50 -9.88
N GLY A 64 0.31 1.64 -10.55
CA GLY A 64 -0.88 0.88 -10.20
C GLY A 64 -0.79 -0.59 -10.61
N ILE A 65 -0.10 -0.92 -11.72
CA ILE A 65 0.19 -2.32 -12.08
C ILE A 65 1.08 -2.96 -11.00
N ALA A 66 2.13 -2.26 -10.57
CA ALA A 66 3.03 -2.75 -9.52
C ALA A 66 2.28 -2.93 -8.20
N ALA A 67 1.46 -1.95 -7.80
CA ALA A 67 0.65 -2.04 -6.58
C ALA A 67 -0.29 -3.25 -6.59
N ARG A 68 -1.01 -3.50 -7.70
CA ARG A 68 -1.86 -4.69 -7.85
C ARG A 68 -1.06 -5.99 -7.71
N LYS A 69 0.11 -6.08 -8.36
CA LYS A 69 0.99 -7.26 -8.29
C LYS A 69 1.54 -7.49 -6.88
N GLN A 70 1.95 -6.42 -6.19
CA GLN A 70 2.42 -6.51 -4.81
C GLN A 70 1.32 -7.01 -3.87
N MET A 71 0.10 -6.51 -4.02
CA MET A 71 -1.03 -6.96 -3.20
C MET A 71 -1.36 -8.44 -3.44
N LEU A 72 -1.47 -8.85 -4.70
CA LEU A 72 -1.72 -10.25 -5.04
C LEU A 72 -0.57 -11.17 -4.58
N GLY A 73 0.67 -10.75 -4.75
CA GLY A 73 1.85 -11.50 -4.31
C GLY A 73 1.94 -11.66 -2.79
N LEU A 74 1.58 -10.64 -2.01
CA LEU A 74 1.53 -10.70 -0.55
C LEU A 74 0.61 -11.84 -0.07
N PHE A 75 -0.57 -11.93 -0.68
CA PHE A 75 -1.57 -12.95 -0.39
C PHE A 75 -1.37 -14.27 -1.14
N GLN A 76 -0.28 -14.41 -1.92
CA GLN A 76 -0.01 -15.57 -2.75
C GLN A 76 -1.21 -15.95 -3.62
N ALA A 77 -1.77 -14.95 -4.30
CA ALA A 77 -3.01 -15.07 -5.06
C ALA A 77 -2.83 -14.58 -6.51
N GLU A 78 -3.64 -15.08 -7.42
CA GLU A 78 -3.76 -14.57 -8.78
C GLU A 78 -4.98 -13.66 -8.96
N THR A 79 -5.96 -13.80 -8.07
CA THR A 79 -7.21 -13.03 -8.09
C THR A 79 -7.52 -12.37 -6.75
N VAL A 80 -8.36 -11.33 -6.77
CA VAL A 80 -8.82 -10.67 -5.54
C VAL A 80 -9.59 -11.62 -4.63
N GLU A 81 -10.36 -12.55 -5.21
CA GLU A 81 -11.14 -13.51 -4.45
C GLU A 81 -10.25 -14.53 -3.72
N GLU A 82 -9.22 -15.02 -4.42
CA GLU A 82 -8.21 -15.87 -3.81
C GLU A 82 -7.42 -15.09 -2.73
N ALA A 83 -7.10 -13.82 -2.97
CA ALA A 83 -6.44 -12.98 -1.97
C ALA A 83 -7.27 -12.85 -0.67
N ARG A 84 -8.61 -12.71 -0.78
CA ARG A 84 -9.52 -12.73 0.38
C ARG A 84 -9.46 -14.06 1.11
N LYS A 85 -9.53 -15.18 0.37
CA LYS A 85 -9.46 -16.52 0.96
C LYS A 85 -8.14 -16.77 1.70
N ASN A 86 -7.03 -16.31 1.12
CA ASN A 86 -5.68 -16.54 1.63
C ASN A 86 -5.27 -15.56 2.75
N ALA A 87 -6.08 -14.54 3.05
CA ALA A 87 -5.67 -13.48 3.98
C ALA A 87 -5.42 -13.97 5.41
N ARG A 88 -6.24 -14.92 5.91
CA ARG A 88 -6.03 -15.53 7.23
C ARG A 88 -4.70 -16.27 7.29
N GLU A 89 -4.45 -17.14 6.32
CA GLU A 89 -3.22 -17.91 6.25
C GLU A 89 -1.99 -17.01 6.08
N THR A 90 -2.11 -15.95 5.27
CA THR A 90 -1.04 -14.97 5.07
C THR A 90 -0.68 -14.25 6.37
N TYR A 91 -1.68 -13.85 7.16
CA TYR A 91 -1.46 -13.27 8.49
C TYR A 91 -0.77 -14.26 9.43
N GLU A 92 -1.30 -15.48 9.56
CA GLU A 92 -0.75 -16.50 10.46
C GLU A 92 0.69 -16.88 10.06
N ARG A 93 0.96 -17.02 8.77
CA ARG A 93 2.29 -17.26 8.21
C ARG A 93 3.25 -16.13 8.56
N HIS A 94 2.83 -14.87 8.41
CA HIS A 94 3.66 -13.70 8.73
C HIS A 94 4.07 -13.69 10.21
N HIS A 95 3.10 -13.85 11.12
CA HIS A 95 3.38 -13.86 12.56
C HIS A 95 4.22 -15.07 12.99
N ARG A 96 3.97 -16.25 12.42
CA ARG A 96 4.78 -17.45 12.68
C ARG A 96 6.24 -17.21 12.30
N VAL A 97 6.47 -16.70 11.09
CA VAL A 97 7.82 -16.40 10.58
C VAL A 97 8.55 -15.42 11.50
N ILE A 98 7.88 -14.38 12.00
CA ILE A 98 8.49 -13.42 12.93
C ILE A 98 8.89 -14.09 14.24
N ARG A 99 7.99 -14.88 14.85
CA ARG A 99 8.28 -15.60 16.11
C ARG A 99 9.41 -16.63 15.97
N GLU A 100 9.53 -17.25 14.79
CA GLU A 100 10.60 -18.20 14.51
C GLU A 100 11.97 -17.51 14.28
N MET A 101 11.97 -16.28 13.76
CA MET A 101 13.19 -15.55 13.40
C MET A 101 13.72 -14.64 14.51
N VAL A 102 12.86 -14.17 15.41
CA VAL A 102 13.20 -13.16 16.42
C VAL A 102 13.14 -13.80 17.81
N PRO A 103 14.22 -13.72 18.61
CA PRO A 103 14.19 -14.14 20.02
C PRO A 103 13.07 -13.44 20.78
N GLU A 104 12.43 -14.14 21.72
CA GLU A 104 11.26 -13.65 22.46
C GLU A 104 11.57 -12.33 23.20
N GLU A 105 12.76 -12.21 23.78
CA GLU A 105 13.24 -11.02 24.49
C GLU A 105 13.46 -9.80 23.57
N GLN A 106 13.53 -10.02 22.25
CA GLN A 106 13.70 -8.98 21.24
C GLN A 106 12.40 -8.70 20.47
N LEU A 107 11.28 -9.33 20.82
CA LEU A 107 10.01 -9.21 20.12
C LEU A 107 8.92 -8.62 21.01
N LEU A 108 8.36 -7.48 20.60
CA LEU A 108 7.10 -6.98 21.15
C LEU A 108 5.97 -7.22 20.16
N GLU A 109 5.01 -8.06 20.56
CA GLU A 109 3.71 -8.18 19.87
C GLU A 109 2.74 -7.12 20.38
N TYR A 110 2.75 -5.96 19.74
CA TYR A 110 1.93 -4.82 20.12
C TYR A 110 0.53 -4.91 19.54
N ARG A 111 -0.49 -4.82 20.39
CA ARG A 111 -1.90 -4.78 19.98
C ARG A 111 -2.34 -3.34 19.79
N MET A 112 -3.03 -3.08 18.69
CA MET A 112 -3.58 -1.75 18.41
C MET A 112 -4.48 -1.26 19.55
N GLY A 113 -4.24 -0.01 19.97
CA GLY A 113 -4.97 0.64 21.06
C GLY A 113 -4.35 0.47 22.45
N GLN A 114 -3.21 -0.23 22.61
CA GLN A 114 -2.52 -0.32 23.90
C GLN A 114 -1.84 0.98 24.34
N GLY A 115 -1.57 1.92 23.43
CA GLY A 115 -0.99 3.22 23.76
C GLY A 115 0.53 3.16 23.91
N TRP A 116 1.12 4.14 24.60
CA TRP A 116 2.57 4.30 24.72
C TRP A 116 3.24 3.24 25.59
N GLU A 117 2.56 2.81 26.65
CA GLU A 117 3.15 2.06 27.75
C GLU A 117 3.96 0.82 27.33
N PRO A 118 3.41 -0.17 26.58
CA PRO A 118 4.18 -1.36 26.21
C PRO A 118 5.34 -1.06 25.26
N ILE A 119 5.23 -0.04 24.41
CA ILE A 119 6.30 0.36 23.47
C ILE A 119 7.44 1.00 24.25
N CYS A 120 7.12 1.91 25.16
CA CYS A 120 8.08 2.62 25.98
C CYS A 120 8.82 1.66 26.93
N GLU A 121 8.10 0.75 27.60
CA GLU A 121 8.70 -0.31 28.43
C GLU A 121 9.65 -1.18 27.61
N PHE A 122 9.17 -1.69 26.46
CA PHE A 122 9.98 -2.53 25.59
C PHE A 122 11.22 -1.82 25.06
N LEU A 123 11.14 -0.51 24.78
CA LEU A 123 12.26 0.29 24.28
C LEU A 123 13.17 0.85 25.38
N ASP A 124 12.83 0.67 26.66
CA ASP A 124 13.48 1.31 27.81
C ASP A 124 13.51 2.86 27.67
N LYS A 125 12.31 3.43 27.47
CA LYS A 125 12.09 4.88 27.30
C LYS A 125 10.96 5.38 28.21
N PRO A 126 11.01 6.65 28.64
CA PRO A 126 9.90 7.24 29.38
C PRO A 126 8.64 7.34 28.50
N VAL A 127 7.47 7.21 29.12
CA VAL A 127 6.17 7.45 28.46
C VAL A 127 6.01 8.96 28.23
N PRO A 128 5.74 9.42 27.00
CA PRO A 128 5.47 10.82 26.72
C PRO A 128 4.17 11.31 27.36
N GLU A 129 4.08 12.61 27.67
CA GLU A 129 2.85 13.25 28.14
C GLU A 129 1.81 13.48 27.02
N THR A 130 2.21 13.32 25.77
CA THR A 130 1.34 13.49 24.60
C THR A 130 0.43 12.29 24.38
N GLU A 131 -0.80 12.53 23.94
CA GLU A 131 -1.73 11.45 23.55
C GLU A 131 -1.16 10.56 22.45
N PHE A 132 -1.56 9.28 22.45
CA PHE A 132 -1.14 8.33 21.41
C PHE A 132 -1.74 8.73 20.06
N PRO A 133 -0.94 8.82 18.97
CA PRO A 133 -1.38 9.39 17.70
C PRO A 133 -2.36 8.48 16.94
N TRP A 134 -3.35 9.10 16.28
CA TRP A 134 -4.30 8.46 15.35
C TRP A 134 -4.26 9.16 14.00
N VAL A 135 -3.28 8.78 13.16
CA VAL A 135 -2.92 9.53 11.94
C VAL A 135 -3.04 8.72 10.65
N ASN A 136 -3.53 7.48 10.71
CA ASN A 136 -3.62 6.59 9.54
C ASN A 136 -5.05 6.08 9.35
N GLU A 137 -5.98 6.99 9.13
CA GLU A 137 -7.38 6.66 8.89
C GLU A 137 -7.64 6.26 7.43
N ALA A 138 -8.49 5.25 7.22
CA ALA A 138 -8.88 4.80 5.89
C ALA A 138 -9.51 5.92 5.00
N ALA A 139 -10.01 6.99 5.61
CA ALA A 139 -10.50 8.17 4.90
C ALA A 139 -9.39 8.91 4.14
N GLU A 140 -8.19 8.99 4.70
CA GLU A 140 -7.05 9.70 4.09
C GLU A 140 -6.49 8.94 2.89
N LEU A 141 -6.42 7.61 3.00
CA LEU A 141 -6.04 6.74 1.87
C LEU A 141 -7.00 6.95 0.68
N ARG A 142 -8.32 6.98 0.95
CA ARG A 142 -9.34 7.25 -0.09
C ARG A 142 -9.15 8.60 -0.77
N ARG A 143 -8.85 9.65 0.00
CA ARG A 143 -8.61 11.00 -0.53
C ARG A 143 -7.38 11.02 -1.44
N THR A 144 -6.26 10.48 -0.94
CA THR A 144 -4.99 10.43 -1.68
C THR A 144 -5.11 9.67 -3.00
N VAL A 145 -5.79 8.50 -2.98
CA VAL A 145 -6.04 7.70 -4.20
C VAL A 145 -6.86 8.49 -5.22
N LYS A 146 -7.93 9.18 -4.77
CA LYS A 146 -8.80 9.97 -5.64
C LYS A 146 -8.09 11.19 -6.23
N GLU A 147 -7.34 11.93 -5.42
CA GLU A 147 -6.59 13.12 -5.84
C GLU A 147 -5.54 12.76 -6.89
N LYS A 148 -4.81 11.67 -6.66
CA LYS A 148 -3.79 11.20 -7.61
C LYS A 148 -4.41 10.70 -8.91
N ALA A 149 -5.54 10.00 -8.84
CA ALA A 149 -6.30 9.60 -10.03
C ALA A 149 -6.77 10.82 -10.85
N MET A 150 -7.28 11.86 -10.18
CA MET A 150 -7.72 13.10 -10.84
C MET A 150 -6.55 13.87 -11.46
N SER A 151 -5.45 14.02 -10.72
CA SER A 151 -4.23 14.67 -11.22
C SER A 151 -3.67 13.96 -12.45
N ASN A 152 -3.64 12.61 -12.43
CA ASN A 152 -3.18 11.82 -13.56
C ASN A 152 -4.11 11.96 -14.77
N LEU A 153 -5.43 12.03 -14.56
CA LEU A 153 -6.40 12.24 -15.63
C LEU A 153 -6.18 13.59 -16.32
N VAL A 154 -6.02 14.67 -15.55
CA VAL A 154 -5.73 16.01 -16.09
C VAL A 154 -4.43 16.01 -16.90
N ALA A 155 -3.38 15.38 -16.38
CA ALA A 155 -2.10 15.26 -17.09
C ALA A 155 -2.26 14.50 -18.41
N ALA A 156 -3.01 13.39 -18.44
CA ALA A 156 -3.27 12.65 -19.66
C ALA A 156 -4.06 13.45 -20.70
N VAL A 157 -5.09 14.20 -20.29
CA VAL A 157 -5.84 15.08 -21.19
C VAL A 157 -4.91 16.12 -21.84
N MET A 158 -4.04 16.74 -21.04
CA MET A 158 -3.05 17.71 -21.53
C MET A 158 -2.07 17.10 -22.55
N VAL A 159 -1.74 15.81 -22.41
CA VAL A 159 -0.86 15.10 -23.36
C VAL A 159 -1.61 14.73 -24.65
N VAL A 160 -2.86 14.26 -24.58
CA VAL A 160 -3.61 13.78 -25.76
C VAL A 160 -4.17 14.91 -26.60
N MET A 161 -4.60 16.00 -25.97
CA MET A 161 -5.33 17.09 -26.63
C MET A 161 -4.60 17.70 -27.85
N PRO A 162 -3.28 17.99 -27.80
CA PRO A 162 -2.56 18.50 -28.98
C PRO A 162 -2.59 17.56 -30.18
N TRP A 163 -2.47 16.25 -29.94
CA TRP A 163 -2.50 15.23 -31.00
C TRP A 163 -3.91 15.07 -31.59
N ALA A 164 -4.93 15.07 -30.74
CA ALA A 164 -6.32 15.05 -31.19
C ALA A 164 -6.65 16.29 -32.05
N GLY A 165 -6.18 17.47 -31.63
CA GLY A 165 -6.30 18.71 -32.41
C GLY A 165 -5.59 18.64 -33.76
N ALA A 166 -4.38 18.10 -33.81
CA ALA A 166 -3.63 17.91 -35.05
C ALA A 166 -4.35 16.95 -36.02
N VAL A 167 -4.85 15.81 -35.53
CA VAL A 167 -5.61 14.85 -36.34
C VAL A 167 -6.90 15.46 -36.88
N ALA A 168 -7.64 16.20 -36.05
CA ALA A 168 -8.85 16.90 -36.48
C ALA A 168 -8.56 17.95 -37.56
N ALA A 169 -7.49 18.73 -37.41
CA ALA A 169 -7.07 19.73 -38.39
C ALA A 169 -6.68 19.10 -39.73
N LEU A 170 -5.92 17.99 -39.71
CA LEU A 170 -5.55 17.25 -40.91
C LEU A 170 -6.76 16.63 -41.61
N GLY A 171 -7.70 16.05 -40.85
CA GLY A 171 -8.94 15.49 -41.38
C GLY A 171 -9.84 16.55 -42.03
N ALA A 172 -9.98 17.71 -41.38
CA ALA A 172 -10.70 18.85 -41.94
C ALA A 172 -10.03 19.38 -43.22
N GLY A 173 -8.69 19.49 -43.22
CA GLY A 173 -7.91 19.85 -44.41
C GLY A 173 -8.12 18.89 -45.58
N TYR A 174 -8.02 17.58 -45.32
CA TYR A 174 -8.25 16.53 -46.32
C TYR A 174 -9.67 16.61 -46.91
N TRP A 175 -10.68 16.74 -46.05
CA TRP A 175 -12.07 16.86 -46.47
C TRP A 175 -12.31 18.12 -47.31
N MET A 176 -11.75 19.26 -46.92
CA MET A 176 -11.85 20.50 -47.71
C MET A 176 -11.19 20.38 -49.08
N ILE A 177 -10.11 19.60 -49.21
CA ILE A 177 -9.42 19.36 -50.48
C ILE A 177 -10.23 18.42 -51.38
N HIS A 178 -10.84 17.36 -50.83
CA HIS A 178 -11.54 16.32 -51.61
C HIS A 178 -13.04 16.59 -51.84
N LYS A 179 -13.61 17.60 -51.21
CA LYS A 179 -15.00 18.03 -51.42
C LYS A 179 -15.13 19.10 -52.52
N ARG A 180 -14.02 19.61 -53.05
CA ARG A 180 -13.99 20.41 -54.29
C ARG A 180 -13.99 19.50 -55.51
#